data_AF-A0A8T5SNL2-F1
#
_entry.id   AF-A0A8T5SNL2-F1
#
_cell.length_a   1.000
_cell.length_b   1.000
_cell.length_c   1.000
_cell.angle_alpha   90.00
_cell.angle_beta   90.00
_cell.angle_gamma   90.00
#
_symmetry.space_group_name_H-M   'P 1'
#
loop_
_entity.id
_entity.type
_entity.pdbx_description
1 polymer ?
#
loop_
_entity_poly.entity_id
_entity_poly.type
_entity_poly.pdbx_seq_one_letter_code
_entity_poly.pdbx_strand_id
1 'polypeptide(L)'
;MQGAFLILSVGIEFFLLAGYLFYLLFRTYAESDDKVSMLSWLTGIIGLITVGLIVSVAAVATRMTNTDLAIAVAILAVDAVGLFLLIDDIRRISRKLEVKPPSYS
;
A
#
# COMPACT_ATOMS: atom_id res chain seq x y z
N MET A 1 -14.21 21.38 -12.55
CA MET A 1 -14.11 20.49 -11.36
C MET A 1 -13.26 19.24 -11.59
N GLN A 2 -13.10 18.72 -12.82
CA GLN A 2 -12.24 17.54 -13.09
C GLN A 2 -10.76 17.71 -12.68
N GLY A 3 -10.17 18.89 -12.87
CA GLY A 3 -8.77 19.16 -12.47
C GLY A 3 -8.48 19.05 -10.97
N ALA A 4 -9.50 19.22 -10.11
CA ALA A 4 -9.33 19.06 -8.66
C ALA A 4 -9.16 17.59 -8.26
N PHE A 5 -9.71 16.65 -9.02
CA PHE A 5 -9.65 15.22 -8.70
C PHE A 5 -8.26 14.65 -8.94
N LEU A 6 -7.63 14.99 -10.08
CA LEU A 6 -6.25 14.60 -10.38
C LEU A 6 -5.27 15.13 -9.33
N ILE A 7 -5.44 16.38 -8.88
CA ILE A 7 -4.59 16.97 -7.83
C ILE A 7 -4.76 16.23 -6.50
N LEU A 8 -6.00 15.89 -6.11
CA LEU A 8 -6.27 15.11 -4.91
C LEU A 8 -5.70 13.70 -4.99
N SER A 9 -5.88 13.01 -6.13
CA SER A 9 -5.30 11.69 -6.36
C SER A 9 -3.78 11.73 -6.24
N VAL A 10 -3.10 12.67 -6.90
CA VAL A 10 -1.63 12.83 -6.80
C VAL A 10 -1.17 13.10 -5.36
N GLY A 11 -1.93 13.88 -4.59
CA GLY A 11 -1.64 14.11 -3.17
C GLY A 11 -1.72 12.82 -2.34
N ILE A 12 -2.72 11.99 -2.60
CA ILE A 12 -2.89 10.69 -1.93
C ILE A 12 -1.80 9.71 -2.38
N GLU A 13 -1.42 9.69 -3.66
CA GLU A 13 -0.30 8.89 -4.17
C GLU A 13 1.02 9.24 -3.45
N PHE A 14 1.27 10.52 -3.20
CA PHE A 14 2.45 10.93 -2.46
C PHE A 14 2.43 10.41 -1.02
N PHE A 15 1.25 10.41 -0.38
CA PHE A 15 1.07 9.82 0.94
C PHE A 15 1.27 8.30 0.93
N LEU A 16 0.80 7.60 -0.11
CA LEU A 16 1.05 6.17 -0.30
C LEU A 16 2.55 5.89 -0.44
N LEU A 17 3.28 6.65 -1.27
CA LEU A 17 4.74 6.54 -1.41
C LEU A 17 5.46 6.71 -0.08
N ALA A 18 5.05 7.68 0.75
CA ALA A 18 5.58 7.82 2.11
C ALA A 18 5.28 6.58 2.97
N GLY A 19 4.06 6.04 2.88
CA GLY A 19 3.69 4.78 3.52
C GLY A 19 4.60 3.62 3.12
N TYR A 20 4.84 3.43 1.81
CA TYR A 20 5.77 2.40 1.32
C TYR A 20 7.21 2.62 1.81
N LEU A 21 7.66 3.88 1.91
CA LEU A 21 8.97 4.20 2.49
C LEU A 21 9.05 3.82 3.97
N PHE A 22 8.03 4.15 4.76
CA PHE A 22 7.96 3.74 6.16
C PHE A 22 7.93 2.22 6.29
N TYR A 23 7.17 1.52 5.46
CA TYR A 23 7.19 0.05 5.41
C TYR A 23 8.61 -0.47 5.24
N LEU A 24 9.36 0.06 4.26
CA LEU A 24 10.73 -0.37 3.99
C LEU A 24 11.67 -0.10 5.17
N LEU A 25 11.57 1.08 5.79
CA LEU A 25 12.37 1.44 6.96
C LEU A 25 12.10 0.49 8.12
N PHE A 26 10.84 0.26 8.46
CA PHE A 26 10.47 -0.64 9.54
C PHE A 26 10.83 -2.10 9.24
N ARG A 27 10.67 -2.53 7.99
CA ARG A 27 11.13 -3.86 7.55
C ARG A 27 12.63 -4.03 7.75
N THR A 28 13.41 -2.97 7.62
CA THR A 28 14.88 -3.03 7.74
C THR A 28 15.33 -2.95 9.19
N TYR A 29 14.74 -2.04 9.98
CA TYR A 29 15.28 -1.65 11.29
C TYR A 29 14.45 -2.11 12.50
N ALA A 30 13.21 -2.59 12.34
CA ALA A 30 12.39 -2.98 13.49
C ALA A 30 12.88 -4.30 14.12
N GLU A 31 12.85 -4.34 15.47
CA GLU A 31 13.13 -5.51 16.30
C GLU A 31 12.11 -6.64 16.06
N SER A 32 12.54 -7.90 16.27
CA SER A 32 11.83 -9.09 15.78
C SER A 32 10.43 -9.29 16.33
N ASP A 33 10.19 -8.89 17.58
CA ASP A 33 9.05 -9.39 18.34
C ASP A 33 7.73 -8.73 17.92
N ASP A 34 7.77 -7.44 17.57
CA ASP A 34 6.58 -6.69 17.11
C ASP A 34 6.57 -6.40 15.60
N LYS A 35 7.61 -6.82 14.88
CA LYS A 35 7.81 -6.51 13.45
C LYS A 35 6.61 -6.88 12.59
N VAL A 36 6.08 -8.09 12.74
CA VAL A 36 4.97 -8.58 11.91
C VAL A 36 3.70 -7.81 12.19
N SER A 37 3.40 -7.54 13.46
CA SER A 37 2.23 -6.76 13.88
C SER A 37 2.27 -5.36 13.27
N MET A 38 3.40 -4.66 13.42
CA MET A 38 3.56 -3.29 12.90
C MET A 38 3.51 -3.23 11.36
N LEU A 39 4.20 -4.14 10.67
CA LEU A 39 4.15 -4.21 9.20
C LEU A 39 2.74 -4.54 8.69
N SER A 40 2.01 -5.41 9.39
CA SER A 40 0.61 -5.75 9.06
C SER A 40 -0.32 -4.57 9.24
N TRP A 41 -0.19 -3.81 10.33
CA TRP A 41 -0.93 -2.57 10.54
C TRP A 41 -0.68 -1.56 9.43
N LEU A 42 0.58 -1.34 9.09
CA LEU A 42 0.96 -0.38 8.06
C LEU A 42 0.47 -0.81 6.67
N THR A 43 0.55 -2.10 6.35
CA THR A 43 -0.02 -2.66 5.12
C THR A 43 -1.55 -2.56 5.09
N GLY A 44 -2.22 -2.73 6.24
CA GLY A 44 -3.65 -2.52 6.36
C GLY A 44 -4.06 -1.07 6.05
N ILE A 45 -3.31 -0.09 6.56
CA ILE A 45 -3.54 1.34 6.28
C ILE A 45 -3.32 1.64 4.79
N ILE A 46 -2.20 1.20 4.21
CA ILE A 46 -1.91 1.35 2.78
C ILE A 46 -3.05 0.73 1.95
N GLY A 47 -3.46 -0.49 2.29
CA GLY A 47 -4.55 -1.19 1.60
C GLY A 47 -5.88 -0.46 1.69
N LEU A 48 -6.22 0.11 2.84
CA LEU A 48 -7.46 0.89 3.02
C LEU A 48 -7.46 2.15 2.15
N ILE A 49 -6.32 2.85 2.06
CA ILE A 49 -6.16 4.02 1.20
C ILE A 49 -6.27 3.62 -0.28
N THR A 50 -5.57 2.56 -0.70
CA THR A 50 -5.64 2.05 -2.09
C THR A 50 -7.06 1.67 -2.48
N VAL A 51 -7.79 0.94 -1.62
CA VAL A 51 -9.20 0.59 -1.89
C VAL A 51 -10.07 1.85 -1.96
N GLY A 52 -9.85 2.82 -1.05
CA GLY A 52 -10.54 4.11 -1.09
C GLY A 52 -10.32 4.86 -2.40
N LEU A 53 -9.10 4.84 -2.95
CA LEU A 53 -8.77 5.41 -4.25
C LEU A 53 -9.48 4.67 -5.40
N ILE A 54 -9.47 3.34 -5.40
CA ILE A 54 -10.18 2.54 -6.41
C ILE A 54 -11.67 2.90 -6.43
N VAL A 55 -12.32 2.93 -5.26
CA VAL A 55 -13.74 3.29 -5.14
C VAL A 55 -13.97 4.73 -5.61
N SER A 56 -13.09 5.66 -5.25
CA SER A 56 -13.19 7.06 -5.64
C SER A 56 -13.09 7.23 -7.16
N VAL A 57 -12.11 6.58 -7.81
CA VAL A 57 -11.97 6.61 -9.27
C VAL A 57 -13.17 5.97 -9.94
N ALA A 58 -13.65 4.82 -9.44
CA ALA A 58 -14.83 4.15 -9.99
C ALA A 58 -16.09 5.04 -9.93
N ALA A 59 -16.26 5.81 -8.86
CA ALA A 59 -17.40 6.71 -8.68
C ALA A 59 -17.42 7.89 -9.67
N VAL A 60 -16.25 8.35 -10.14
CA VAL A 60 -16.14 9.48 -11.07
C VAL A 60 -15.73 9.08 -12.49
N ALA A 61 -15.44 7.80 -12.74
CA ALA A 61 -14.94 7.29 -14.02
C ALA A 61 -15.80 7.69 -15.22
N THR A 62 -17.13 7.66 -15.08
CA THR A 62 -18.07 8.03 -16.14
C THR A 62 -18.00 9.51 -16.55
N ARG A 63 -17.35 10.34 -15.73
CA ARG A 63 -17.19 11.77 -15.95
C ARG A 63 -15.76 12.15 -16.32
N MET A 64 -14.84 11.19 -16.45
CA MET A 64 -13.45 11.43 -16.82
C MET A 64 -13.26 11.41 -18.34
N THR A 65 -12.25 12.10 -18.84
CA THR A 65 -11.81 11.91 -20.23
C THR A 65 -11.13 10.54 -20.36
N ASN A 66 -11.10 9.97 -21.57
CA ASN A 66 -10.45 8.67 -21.80
C ASN A 66 -8.98 8.66 -21.37
N THR A 67 -8.28 9.79 -21.56
CA THR A 67 -6.87 9.94 -21.17
C THR A 67 -6.71 9.94 -19.65
N ASP A 68 -7.52 10.72 -18.92
CA ASP A 68 -7.46 10.78 -17.46
C ASP A 68 -7.83 9.43 -16.84
N LEU A 69 -8.83 8.75 -17.40
CA LEU A 69 -9.23 7.42 -16.97
C LEU A 69 -8.09 6.40 -17.19
N ALA A 70 -7.42 6.43 -18.35
CA ALA A 70 -6.31 5.55 -18.63
C ALA A 70 -5.14 5.76 -17.65
N ILE A 71 -4.82 7.02 -17.33
CA ILE A 71 -3.79 7.37 -16.34
C ILE A 71 -4.19 6.88 -14.95
N ALA A 72 -5.42 7.15 -14.51
CA ALA A 72 -5.92 6.73 -13.21
C ALA A 72 -5.89 5.20 -13.05
N VAL A 73 -6.33 4.47 -14.08
CA VAL A 73 -6.29 3.00 -14.08
C VAL A 73 -4.86 2.48 -14.05
N ALA A 74 -3.92 3.09 -14.77
CA ALA A 74 -2.51 2.70 -14.73
C ALA A 74 -1.90 2.88 -13.33
N ILE A 75 -2.20 4.00 -12.67
CA ILE A 75 -1.76 4.27 -11.29
C ILE A 75 -2.36 3.23 -10.33
N LEU A 76 -3.67 2.99 -10.38
CA LEU A 76 -4.33 2.01 -9.54
C LEU A 76 -3.80 0.58 -9.75
N ALA A 77 -3.40 0.23 -10.98
CA ALA A 77 -2.77 -1.05 -11.26
C ALA A 77 -1.41 -1.19 -10.57
N VAL A 78 -0.60 -0.12 -10.57
CA VAL A 78 0.67 -0.08 -9.83
C VAL A 78 0.44 -0.22 -8.33
N ASP A 79 -0.56 0.47 -7.77
CA ASP A 79 -0.91 0.35 -6.36
C ASP A 79 -1.37 -1.04 -5.97
N ALA A 80 -2.21 -1.67 -6.81
CA ALA A 80 -2.68 -3.03 -6.56
C ALA A 80 -1.53 -4.03 -6.56
N VAL A 81 -0.56 -3.88 -7.48
CA VAL A 81 0.66 -4.68 -7.50
C VAL A 81 1.52 -4.40 -6.27
N GLY A 82 1.71 -3.14 -5.89
CA GLY A 82 2.46 -2.74 -4.69
C GLY A 82 1.88 -3.36 -3.41
N LEU A 83 0.56 -3.29 -3.25
CA LEU A 83 -0.15 -3.89 -2.12
C LEU A 83 -0.03 -5.41 -2.10
N PHE A 84 -0.14 -6.06 -3.27
CA PHE A 84 0.05 -7.51 -3.36
C PHE A 84 1.46 -7.93 -2.91
N LEU A 85 2.50 -7.19 -3.34
CA LEU A 85 3.89 -7.45 -2.95
C LEU A 85 4.12 -7.24 -1.46
N LEU A 86 3.49 -6.22 -0.84
CA LEU A 86 3.53 -6.01 0.61
C LEU A 86 2.96 -7.21 1.38
N ILE A 87 1.79 -7.69 0.96
CA ILE A 87 1.13 -8.83 1.60
C ILE A 87 1.98 -10.09 1.47
N ASP A 88 2.56 -10.36 0.30
CA ASP A 88 3.45 -11.52 0.12
C ASP A 88 4.71 -11.41 0.99
N ASP A 89 5.30 -10.22 1.08
CA ASP A 89 6.47 -9.97 1.91
C ASP A 89 6.20 -10.21 3.40
N ILE A 90 5.08 -9.71 3.95
CA ILE A 90 4.68 -10.00 5.34
C ILE A 90 4.50 -11.50 5.55
N ARG A 91 3.79 -12.19 4.65
CA ARG A 91 3.58 -13.64 4.75
C ARG A 91 4.90 -14.42 4.72
N ARG A 92 5.91 -13.94 3.98
CA ARG A 92 7.26 -14.52 4.00
C ARG A 92 7.98 -14.25 5.30
N ILE A 93 7.88 -13.03 5.84
CA ILE A 93 8.51 -12.66 7.13
C ILE A 93 7.89 -13.45 8.28
N SER A 94 6.56 -13.53 8.35
CA SER A 94 5.83 -14.28 9.39
C SER A 94 6.28 -15.74 9.45
N ARG A 95 6.29 -16.42 8.29
CA ARG A 95 6.74 -17.82 8.20
C ARG A 95 8.20 -18.01 8.63
N LYS A 96 9.08 -17.04 8.39
CA LYS A 96 10.48 -17.11 8.83
C LYS A 96 10.63 -16.98 10.34
N LEU A 97 9.79 -16.18 10.98
CA LEU A 97 9.82 -15.98 12.43
C LEU A 97 9.20 -17.16 13.18
N GLU A 98 8.13 -17.76 12.66
CA GLU A 98 7.51 -18.98 13.23
C GLU A 98 8.45 -20.20 13.25
N VAL A 99 9.38 -20.30 12.29
CA VAL A 99 10.30 -21.45 12.15
C VAL A 99 11.52 -21.34 13.06
N LYS A 100 11.78 -20.18 13.68
CA LYS A 100 12.90 -20.02 14.61
C LYS A 100 12.48 -20.57 15.99
N PRO A 101 13.01 -21.71 16.48
CA PRO A 101 12.69 -22.16 17.83
C PRO A 101 13.23 -21.13 18.85
N PRO A 102 12.57 -20.98 20.02
CA PRO A 102 13.10 -20.14 21.08
C PRO A 102 14.49 -20.66 21.45
N SER A 103 15.53 -19.85 21.24
CA SER A 103 16.83 -20.15 21.83
C SER A 103 16.71 -19.83 23.31
N TYR A 104 16.42 -20.84 24.12
CA TYR A 104 16.63 -20.75 25.55
C TYR A 104 18.14 -20.61 25.78
N SER A 105 18.59 -19.38 26.02
CA SER A 105 19.90 -19.05 26.58
C SER A 105 19.81 -19.02 28.09
#